data_AF-A0A832U378-F1
#
_entry.id   AF-A0A832U378-F1
#
_cell.length_a   1.000
_cell.length_b   1.000
_cell.length_c   1.000
_cell.angle_alpha   90.00
_cell.angle_beta   90.00
_cell.angle_gamma   90.00
#
_symmetry.space_group_name_H-M   'P 1'
#
loop_
_entity.id
_entity.type
_entity.pdbx_description
1 polymer ?
#
loop_
_entity_poly.entity_id
_entity_poly.type
_entity_poly.pdbx_seq_one_letter_code
_entity_poly.pdbx_strand_id
1 'polypeptide(L)'
;VLELGAIRAKPLSFEEILENVEKTPVRCADLDAAGKMLEKVSALRQEGDSIGGIVELIIKGVPAGLGEPVFDRLDADLAKAL
;
A
#
# COMPACT_ATOMS: atom_id res chain seq x y z
N VAL A 1 -2.09 2.21 -0.32
CA VAL A 1 -2.84 0.97 -0.01
C VAL A 1 -3.42 0.42 -1.30
N LEU A 2 -3.19 -0.87 -1.59
CA LEU A 2 -3.74 -1.56 -2.76
C LEU A 2 -5.03 -2.32 -2.44
N GLU A 3 -5.13 -2.86 -1.22
CA GLU A 3 -6.31 -3.64 -0.82
C GLU A 3 -6.62 -3.39 0.65
N LEU A 4 -7.91 -3.32 1.00
CA LEU A 4 -8.36 -3.21 2.38
C LEU A 4 -9.70 -3.93 2.52
N GLY A 5 -9.74 -4.98 3.35
CA GLY A 5 -10.93 -5.80 3.55
C GLY A 5 -11.61 -6.28 2.24
N ALA A 6 -10.86 -6.89 1.32
CA ALA A 6 -11.33 -7.37 0.01
C ALA A 6 -11.79 -6.29 -0.99
N ILE A 7 -11.61 -5.00 -0.69
CA ILE A 7 -11.77 -3.91 -1.64
C ILE A 7 -10.40 -3.67 -2.26
N ARG A 8 -10.26 -3.90 -3.57
CA ARG A 8 -9.00 -3.77 -4.29
C ARG A 8 -9.00 -2.55 -5.21
N ALA A 9 -7.93 -1.78 -5.16
CA ALA A 9 -7.69 -0.65 -6.05
C ALA A 9 -7.45 -1.14 -7.49
N LYS A 10 -7.88 -0.35 -8.47
CA LYS A 10 -7.53 -0.58 -9.87
C LYS A 10 -6.04 -0.28 -10.12
N PRO A 11 -5.42 -0.89 -11.15
CA PRO A 11 -4.08 -0.51 -11.59
C PRO A 11 -4.07 0.97 -12.02
N LEU A 12 -3.05 1.71 -11.58
CA LEU A 12 -2.83 3.12 -11.89
C LEU A 12 -1.38 3.34 -12.34
N SER A 13 -1.14 4.39 -13.12
CA SER A 13 0.22 4.83 -13.43
C SER A 13 0.92 5.39 -12.18
N PHE A 14 2.25 5.44 -12.23
CA PHE A 14 3.03 5.97 -11.11
C PHE A 14 2.74 7.46 -10.85
N GLU A 15 2.52 8.22 -11.91
CA GLU A 15 2.22 9.64 -11.87
C GLU A 15 0.86 9.88 -11.20
N GLU A 16 -0.16 9.09 -11.56
CA GLU A 16 -1.47 9.11 -10.89
C GLU A 16 -1.37 8.71 -9.42
N ILE A 17 -0.51 7.74 -9.08
CA ILE A 17 -0.27 7.33 -7.70
C ILE A 17 0.29 8.50 -6.88
N LEU A 18 1.35 9.16 -7.35
CA LEU A 18 1.94 10.30 -6.65
C LEU A 18 0.95 11.44 -6.45
N GLU A 19 0.11 11.71 -7.46
CA GLU A 19 -0.88 12.77 -7.36
C GLU A 19 -1.98 12.46 -6.33
N ASN A 20 -2.43 11.20 -6.27
CA ASN A 20 -3.63 10.83 -5.52
C ASN A 20 -3.38 10.24 -4.13
N VAL A 21 -2.20 9.68 -3.86
CA VAL A 21 -1.95 8.90 -2.63
C VAL A 21 -2.15 9.70 -1.34
N GLU A 22 -1.93 11.02 -1.35
CA GLU A 22 -2.13 11.85 -0.16
C GLU A 22 -3.53 12.46 -0.05
N LYS A 23 -4.38 12.30 -1.08
CA LYS A 23 -5.72 12.90 -1.12
C LYS A 23 -6.71 12.22 -0.17
N THR A 24 -6.40 11.02 0.33
CA THR A 24 -7.31 10.24 1.20
C THR A 24 -6.61 9.73 2.46
N PRO A 25 -7.32 9.61 3.60
CA PRO A 25 -6.73 9.09 4.84
C PRO A 25 -6.18 7.65 4.74
N VAL A 26 -6.82 6.81 3.92
CA VAL A 26 -6.40 5.43 3.67
C VAL A 26 -5.20 5.34 2.71
N ARG A 27 -4.72 6.48 2.19
CA ARG A 27 -3.60 6.56 1.23
C ARG A 27 -3.73 5.58 0.06
N CYS A 28 -4.94 5.45 -0.47
CA CYS A 28 -5.22 4.71 -1.69
C CYS A 28 -5.31 5.71 -2.84
N ALA A 29 -4.51 5.49 -3.89
CA ALA A 29 -4.47 6.36 -5.07
C ALA A 29 -5.71 6.20 -5.98
N ASP A 30 -6.41 5.06 -5.88
CA ASP A 30 -7.72 4.89 -6.50
C ASP A 30 -8.80 5.49 -5.60
N LEU A 31 -9.27 6.68 -5.95
CA LEU A 31 -10.21 7.46 -5.14
C LEU A 31 -11.58 6.76 -4.96
N ASP A 32 -12.01 6.00 -5.97
CA ASP A 32 -13.28 5.25 -5.90
C ASP A 32 -13.17 4.10 -4.91
N ALA A 33 -12.07 3.35 -4.97
CA ALA A 33 -11.79 2.29 -4.00
C ALA A 33 -11.56 2.88 -2.61
N ALA A 34 -10.87 4.02 -2.48
CA ALA A 34 -10.61 4.68 -1.22
C ALA A 34 -11.92 5.06 -0.49
N GLY A 35 -12.93 5.55 -1.21
CA GLY A 35 -14.26 5.82 -0.64
C GLY A 35 -14.88 4.56 -0.03
N LYS A 36 -14.91 3.46 -0.80
CA LYS A 36 -15.43 2.16 -0.33
C LYS A 36 -14.66 1.62 0.88
N MET A 37 -13.34 1.78 0.89
CA MET A 37 -12.49 1.38 2.00
C MET A 37 -12.85 2.16 3.28
N LEU A 38 -13.01 3.48 3.18
CA LEU A 38 -13.39 4.34 4.32
C LEU A 38 -14.76 3.99 4.88
N GLU A 39 -15.75 3.75 4.02
CA GLU A 39 -17.09 3.31 4.43
C GLU A 39 -17.01 1.99 5.22
N LYS A 40 -16.26 1.01 4.70
CA LYS A 40 -16.09 -0.30 5.35
C LYS A 40 -15.38 -0.18 6.70
N VAL A 41 -14.32 0.62 6.79
CA VAL A 41 -13.60 0.88 8.05
C VAL A 41 -14.51 1.55 9.07
N SER A 42 -15.33 2.52 8.65
CA SER A 42 -16.27 3.22 9.53
C SER A 42 -17.35 2.28 10.09
N ALA A 43 -17.88 1.38 9.27
CA ALA A 43 -18.86 0.38 9.70
C ALA A 43 -18.27 -0.58 10.75
N LEU A 44 -17.11 -1.17 10.45
CA LEU A 44 -16.45 -2.11 11.36
C LEU A 44 -16.02 -1.46 12.68
N ARG A 45 -15.60 -0.19 12.63
CA ARG A 45 -15.28 0.57 13.83
C ARG A 45 -16.48 0.71 14.78
N GLN A 46 -17.70 0.84 14.25
CA GLN A 46 -18.92 0.89 15.07
C GLN A 46 -19.25 -0.47 15.70
N GLU A 47 -18.89 -1.55 15.02
CA GLU A 47 -19.06 -2.93 15.49
C GLU A 47 -17.94 -3.37 16.45
N GLY A 48 -16.88 -2.57 16.60
CA GLY A 48 -15.71 -2.91 17.41
C GLY A 48 -14.79 -3.94 16.74
N ASP A 49 -14.88 -4.09 15.43
CA ASP A 49 -14.09 -5.03 14.63
C ASP A 49 -13.00 -4.33 13.80
N SER A 50 -12.10 -5.12 13.21
CA SER A 50 -10.94 -4.65 12.44
C SER A 50 -10.74 -5.46 11.17
N ILE A 51 -10.06 -4.86 10.20
CA ILE A 51 -9.67 -5.52 8.95
C ILE A 51 -8.24 -5.16 8.58
N GLY A 52 -7.55 -6.13 7.97
CA GLY A 52 -6.24 -5.94 7.38
C GLY A 52 -6.31 -5.35 5.97
N GLY A 53 -5.13 -5.18 5.38
CA GLY A 53 -4.96 -4.69 4.01
C GLY A 53 -3.57 -4.99 3.46
N ILE A 54 -3.36 -4.60 2.20
CA ILE A 54 -2.12 -4.74 1.45
C ILE A 54 -1.59 -3.34 1.10
N VAL A 55 -0.33 -3.09 1.41
CA VAL A 55 0.40 -1.87 1.04
C VAL A 55 1.41 -2.20 -0.04
N GLU A 56 1.56 -1.31 -1.02
CA GLU A 56 2.59 -1.40 -2.05
C GLU A 56 3.59 -0.26 -1.86
N LEU A 57 4.86 -0.60 -2.08
CA LEU A 57 5.99 0.31 -2.03
C LEU A 57 6.65 0.30 -3.41
N ILE A 58 6.81 1.47 -4.02
CA ILE A 58 7.47 1.64 -5.32
C ILE A 58 8.69 2.52 -5.12
N ILE A 59 9.87 1.99 -5.43
CA ILE A 59 11.15 2.69 -5.29
C ILE A 59 11.77 2.81 -6.68
N LYS A 60 11.94 4.04 -7.18
CA LYS A 60 12.57 4.34 -8.48
C LYS A 60 13.96 4.95 -8.28
N GLY A 61 14.82 4.80 -9.29
CA GLY A 61 16.18 5.37 -9.25
C GLY A 61 17.14 4.62 -8.32
N VAL A 62 16.83 3.35 -8.01
CA VAL A 62 17.68 2.49 -7.18
C VAL A 62 19.00 2.22 -7.93
N PRO A 63 20.17 2.59 -7.38
CA PRO A 63 21.45 2.31 -8.02
C PRO A 63 21.75 0.80 -8.05
N ALA A 64 22.47 0.37 -9.08
CA ALA A 64 22.90 -1.02 -9.19
C ALA A 64 23.91 -1.38 -8.09
N GLY A 65 23.85 -2.63 -7.60
CA GLY A 65 24.81 -3.18 -6.64
C GLY A 65 24.39 -3.07 -5.17
N LEU A 66 23.16 -2.65 -4.84
CA LEU A 66 22.66 -2.67 -3.46
C LEU A 66 22.32 -4.09 -2.99
N GLY A 67 22.63 -4.36 -1.72
CA GLY A 67 22.47 -5.66 -1.05
C GLY A 67 23.79 -6.44 -0.95
N GLU A 68 23.88 -7.32 0.04
CA GLU A 68 25.08 -8.10 0.35
C GLU A 68 24.80 -9.62 0.26
N PRO A 69 25.32 -10.32 -0.76
CA PRO A 69 25.21 -11.77 -0.83
C PRO A 69 25.99 -12.45 0.31
N VAL A 70 25.57 -13.60 0.84
CA VAL A 70 24.46 -14.46 0.38
C VAL A 70 23.20 -14.32 1.25
N PHE A 71 23.35 -13.84 2.49
CA PHE A 71 22.27 -13.79 3.49
C PHE A 71 21.58 -12.42 3.56
N ASP A 72 22.34 -11.33 3.47
CA ASP A 72 21.86 -9.95 3.59
C ASP A 72 21.54 -9.35 2.22
N ARG A 73 20.83 -10.13 1.40
CA ARG A 73 20.35 -9.69 0.08
C ARG A 73 19.35 -8.56 0.27
N LEU A 74 19.24 -7.67 -0.71
CA LEU A 74 18.35 -6.52 -0.62
C LEU A 74 16.89 -6.92 -0.33
N ASP A 75 16.39 -7.97 -0.96
CA ASP A 75 15.05 -8.52 -0.72
C ASP A 75 14.90 -9.14 0.68
N ALA A 76 15.94 -9.81 1.17
CA ALA A 76 15.98 -10.36 2.53
C ALA A 76 15.97 -9.25 3.60
N ASP A 77 16.75 -8.20 3.42
CA ASP A 77 16.77 -7.05 4.32
C ASP A 77 15.45 -6.27 4.30
N LEU A 78 14.85 -6.08 3.12
CA LEU A 78 13.51 -5.47 3.00
C LEU A 78 12.45 -6.33 3.69
N ALA A 79 12.50 -7.65 3.54
CA ALA A 79 11.57 -8.56 4.22
C ALA A 79 11.77 -8.59 5.75
N LYS A 80 13.00 -8.40 6.24
CA LYS A 80 13.30 -8.31 7.67
C LYS A 80 12.84 -6.98 8.29
N ALA A 81 12.83 -5.90 7.50
CA ALA A 81 12.48 -4.56 7.96
C ALA A 81 10.97 -4.29 8.01
N LEU A 82 10.18 -5.00 7.19
CA LEU A 82 8.73 -4.87 7.07
C LEU A 82 7.99 -5.87 7.98
#